data_AF-Q91782-F1
#
_entry.id   AF-Q91782-F1
#
_cell.length_a   1.000
_cell.length_b   1.000
_cell.length_c   1.000
_cell.angle_alpha   90.00
_cell.angle_beta   90.00
_cell.angle_gamma   90.00
#
_symmetry.space_group_name_H-M   'P 1'
#
loop_
_entity.id
_entity.type
_entity.pdbx_description
1 polymer ?
#
loop_
_entity_poly.entity_id
_entity_poly.type
_entity_poly.pdbx_seq_one_letter_code
_entity_poly.pdbx_strand_id
1 'polypeptide(L)'
;QQKESKSELTELKTTLQSLEIELQSQLAMKKSLEMTLAEVEGSFCMKLSRLQEMIVNVEEQIARLKGESECQTAEYQQLLDIKTRLENEIETYRRLLDGDLSKPKSGGGTSTNTGSTSSKGSTRTVKRREIIEEVVDGKVVSTKVVDM
;
A
#
# COMPACT_ATOMS: atom_id res chain seq x y z
N GLN A 1 -32.15 80.13 29.27
CA GLN A 1 -32.00 80.13 27.80
C GLN A 1 -30.55 80.10 27.31
N GLN A 2 -29.75 81.18 27.39
CA GLN A 2 -28.37 81.15 26.83
C GLN A 2 -27.42 80.14 27.53
N LYS A 3 -27.63 79.88 28.82
CA LYS A 3 -26.84 78.89 29.59
C LYS A 3 -27.21 77.45 29.24
N GLU A 4 -28.50 77.18 29.01
CA GLU A 4 -29.02 75.86 28.57
C GLU A 4 -28.57 75.52 27.15
N SER A 5 -28.65 76.46 26.20
CA SER A 5 -28.15 76.20 24.83
C SER A 5 -26.64 75.94 24.79
N LYS A 6 -25.87 76.50 25.73
CA LYS A 6 -24.44 76.22 25.85
C LYS A 6 -24.18 74.83 26.44
N SER A 7 -24.96 74.39 27.42
CA SER A 7 -24.82 73.04 27.99
C SER A 7 -25.24 71.96 27.00
N GLU A 8 -26.35 72.14 26.29
CA GLU A 8 -26.80 71.23 25.23
C GLU A 8 -25.74 71.08 24.13
N LEU A 9 -25.10 72.19 23.72
CA LEU A 9 -24.02 72.15 22.72
C LEU A 9 -22.78 71.40 23.23
N THR A 10 -22.44 71.53 24.51
CA THR A 10 -21.34 70.75 25.10
C THR A 10 -21.67 69.26 25.21
N GLU A 11 -22.91 68.91 25.56
CA GLU A 11 -23.37 67.52 25.61
C GLU A 11 -23.41 66.88 24.22
N LEU A 12 -23.83 67.64 23.19
CA LEU A 12 -23.80 67.16 21.81
C LEU A 12 -22.37 66.91 21.32
N LYS A 13 -21.40 67.74 21.74
CA LYS A 13 -19.99 67.54 21.41
C LYS A 13 -19.39 66.32 22.11
N THR A 14 -19.69 66.11 23.39
CA THR A 14 -19.16 64.95 24.12
C THR A 14 -19.76 63.65 23.61
N THR A 15 -21.05 63.64 23.28
CA THR A 15 -21.69 62.48 22.64
C THR A 15 -21.11 62.21 21.25
N LEU A 16 -20.89 63.23 20.41
CA LEU A 16 -20.23 63.07 19.12
C LEU A 16 -18.82 62.47 19.26
N GLN A 17 -18.01 62.99 20.18
CA GLN A 17 -16.68 62.44 20.46
C GLN A 17 -16.74 60.98 20.95
N SER A 18 -17.71 60.66 21.82
CA SER A 18 -17.92 59.28 22.29
C SER A 18 -18.27 58.34 21.14
N LEU A 19 -19.12 58.78 20.21
CA LEU A 19 -19.48 57.99 19.02
C LEU A 19 -18.29 57.83 18.06
N GLU A 20 -17.46 58.86 17.89
CA GLU A 20 -16.24 58.76 17.08
C GLU A 20 -15.25 57.76 17.67
N ILE A 21 -15.05 57.77 18.99
CA ILE A 21 -14.18 56.80 19.67
C ILE A 21 -14.73 55.38 19.51
N GLU A 22 -16.05 55.19 19.69
CA GLU A 22 -16.69 53.90 19.51
C GLU A 22 -16.52 53.41 18.06
N LEU A 23 -16.72 54.28 17.07
CA LEU A 23 -16.51 53.96 15.66
C LEU A 23 -15.06 53.50 15.39
N GLN A 24 -14.07 54.22 15.93
CA GLN A 24 -12.66 53.84 15.79
C GLN A 24 -12.35 52.50 16.47
N SER A 25 -12.93 52.25 17.66
CA SER A 25 -12.82 50.99 18.38
C SER A 25 -13.37 49.82 17.54
N GLN A 26 -14.56 49.99 16.97
CA GLN A 26 -15.19 48.98 16.11
C GLN A 26 -14.40 48.72 14.84
N LEU A 27 -13.85 49.76 14.21
CA LEU A 27 -12.97 49.61 13.04
C LEU A 27 -11.68 48.84 13.38
N ALA A 28 -11.08 49.11 14.54
CA ALA A 28 -9.91 48.39 15.02
C ALA A 28 -10.24 46.91 15.29
N MET A 29 -11.38 46.62 15.91
CA MET A 29 -11.85 45.25 16.14
C MET A 29 -12.15 44.51 14.84
N LYS A 30 -12.79 45.16 13.87
CA LYS A 30 -13.00 44.58 12.54
C LYS A 30 -11.68 44.19 11.90
N LYS A 31 -10.70 45.10 11.90
CA LYS A 31 -9.38 44.85 11.30
C LYS A 31 -8.65 43.70 11.98
N SER A 32 -8.71 43.60 13.31
CA SER A 32 -8.09 42.47 14.02
C SER A 32 -8.75 41.14 13.66
N LEU A 33 -10.09 41.10 13.57
CA LEU A 33 -10.81 39.89 13.13
C LEU A 33 -10.45 39.49 11.70
N GLU A 34 -10.38 40.44 10.77
CA GLU A 34 -9.95 40.18 9.38
C GLU A 34 -8.52 39.62 9.31
N MET A 35 -7.59 40.17 10.10
CA MET A 35 -6.23 39.63 10.19
C MET A 35 -6.22 38.21 10.75
N THR A 36 -6.98 37.95 11.82
CA THR A 36 -7.00 36.61 12.44
C THR A 36 -7.63 35.59 11.49
N LEU A 37 -8.65 35.99 10.74
CA LEU A 37 -9.27 35.15 9.71
C LEU A 37 -8.24 34.78 8.63
N ALA A 38 -7.53 35.77 8.08
CA ALA A 38 -6.51 35.55 7.05
C ALA A 38 -5.36 34.66 7.55
N GLU A 39 -4.93 34.83 8.81
CA GLU A 39 -3.90 33.99 9.44
C GLU A 39 -4.37 32.53 9.55
N VAL A 40 -5.60 32.32 10.02
CA VAL A 40 -6.20 31.00 10.15
C VAL A 40 -6.35 30.33 8.79
N GLU A 41 -6.88 31.03 7.79
CA GLU A 41 -7.00 30.53 6.41
C GLU A 41 -5.63 30.12 5.83
N GLY A 42 -4.61 30.97 6.01
CA GLY A 42 -3.24 30.67 5.60
C GLY A 42 -2.68 29.44 6.29
N SER A 43 -2.88 29.32 7.62
CA SER A 43 -2.47 28.15 8.39
C SER A 43 -3.12 26.86 7.90
N PHE A 44 -4.43 26.89 7.59
CA PHE A 44 -5.14 25.73 7.06
C PHE A 44 -4.69 25.38 5.65
N CYS A 45 -4.45 26.36 4.79
CA CYS A 45 -3.89 26.13 3.45
C CYS A 45 -2.53 25.40 3.53
N MET A 46 -1.63 25.85 4.41
CA MET A 46 -0.35 25.18 4.64
C MET A 46 -0.50 23.74 5.15
N LYS A 47 -1.43 23.50 6.09
CA LYS A 47 -1.72 22.15 6.61
C LYS A 47 -2.24 21.24 5.50
N LEU A 48 -3.14 21.74 4.65
CA LEU A 48 -3.69 21.00 3.52
C LEU A 48 -2.59 20.66 2.50
N SER A 49 -1.73 21.62 2.13
CA SER A 49 -0.61 21.34 1.22
C SER A 49 0.33 20.27 1.79
N ARG A 50 0.67 20.32 3.08
CA ARG A 50 1.49 19.30 3.71
C ARG A 50 0.85 17.91 3.70
N LEU A 51 -0.46 17.83 3.95
CA LEU A 51 -1.19 16.57 3.86
C LEU A 51 -1.19 16.03 2.43
N GLN A 52 -1.38 16.91 1.44
CA GLN A 52 -1.35 16.56 0.03
C GLN A 52 0.03 16.01 -0.38
N GLU A 53 1.12 16.65 0.05
CA GLU A 53 2.49 16.17 -0.20
C GLU A 53 2.72 14.77 0.40
N MET A 54 2.22 14.53 1.61
CA MET A 54 2.32 13.24 2.26
C MET A 54 1.53 12.15 1.51
N ILE A 55 0.33 12.48 1.04
CA ILE A 55 -0.49 11.57 0.21
C ILE A 55 0.27 11.21 -1.06
N VAL A 56 0.76 12.21 -1.81
CA VAL A 56 1.50 12.00 -3.06
C VAL A 56 2.73 11.11 -2.84
N ASN A 57 3.50 11.36 -1.79
CA ASN A 57 4.67 10.53 -1.47
C ASN A 57 4.30 9.07 -1.15
N VAL A 58 3.17 8.84 -0.47
CA VAL A 58 2.70 7.47 -0.19
C VAL A 58 2.18 6.81 -1.47
N GLU A 59 1.44 7.52 -2.31
CA GLU A 59 0.98 7.04 -3.61
C GLU A 59 2.15 6.64 -4.52
N GLU A 60 3.20 7.46 -4.57
CA GLU A 60 4.43 7.17 -5.31
C GLU A 60 5.13 5.91 -4.78
N GLN A 61 5.25 5.77 -3.46
CA GLN A 61 5.83 4.57 -2.86
C GLN A 61 5.03 3.31 -3.20
N ILE A 62 3.70 3.38 -3.18
CA ILE A 62 2.83 2.26 -3.58
C ILE A 62 3.05 1.92 -5.06
N ALA A 63 3.09 2.93 -5.93
CA ALA A 63 3.32 2.72 -7.37
C ALA A 63 4.68 2.06 -7.63
N ARG A 64 5.73 2.51 -6.93
CA ARG A 64 7.06 1.92 -7.01
C ARG A 64 7.09 0.46 -6.56
N LEU A 65 6.53 0.16 -5.39
CA LEU A 65 6.49 -1.20 -4.85
C LEU A 65 5.68 -2.16 -5.73
N LYS A 66 4.59 -1.68 -6.35
CA LYS A 66 3.83 -2.46 -7.32
C LYS A 66 4.68 -2.80 -8.55
N GLY A 67 5.36 -1.81 -9.13
CA GLY A 67 6.26 -2.05 -10.26
C GLY A 67 7.40 -3.01 -9.94
N GLU A 68 7.99 -2.89 -8.74
CA GLU A 68 9.02 -3.82 -8.26
C GLU A 68 8.47 -5.24 -8.10
N SER A 69 7.27 -5.39 -7.52
CA SER A 69 6.61 -6.69 -7.34
C SER A 69 6.29 -7.36 -8.68
N GLU A 70 5.83 -6.61 -9.67
CA GLU A 70 5.59 -7.10 -11.02
C GLU A 70 6.88 -7.58 -11.70
N CYS A 71 7.96 -6.80 -11.58
CA CYS A 71 9.28 -7.19 -12.09
C CYS A 71 9.78 -8.49 -11.44
N GLN A 72 9.70 -8.57 -10.11
CA GLN A 72 10.11 -9.76 -9.36
C GLN A 72 9.28 -11.00 -9.72
N THR A 73 7.99 -10.82 -9.98
CA THR A 73 7.10 -11.89 -10.44
C THR A 73 7.51 -12.41 -11.81
N ALA A 74 7.88 -11.52 -12.74
CA ALA A 74 8.37 -11.90 -14.06
C ALA A 74 9.71 -12.64 -13.99
N GLU A 75 10.65 -12.15 -13.17
CA GLU A 75 11.93 -12.84 -12.93
C GLU A 75 11.74 -14.22 -12.30
N TYR A 76 10.84 -14.35 -11.34
CA TYR A 76 10.50 -15.63 -10.72
C TYR A 76 9.94 -16.62 -11.75
N GLN A 77 9.05 -16.18 -12.64
CA GLN A 77 8.50 -17.03 -13.68
C GLN A 77 9.58 -17.54 -14.63
N GLN A 78 10.52 -16.68 -15.06
CA GLN A 78 11.64 -17.09 -15.90
C GLN A 78 12.51 -18.15 -15.20
N LEU A 79 12.79 -17.96 -13.92
CA LEU A 79 13.57 -18.92 -13.13
C LEU A 79 12.83 -20.26 -12.99
N LEU A 80 11.50 -20.22 -12.80
CA LEU A 80 10.67 -21.41 -12.75
C LEU A 80 10.71 -22.17 -14.08
N ASP A 81 10.60 -21.48 -15.21
CA ASP A 81 10.66 -22.10 -16.54
C ASP A 81 12.02 -22.79 -16.78
N ILE A 82 13.12 -22.14 -16.38
CA ILE A 82 14.47 -22.72 -16.44
C ILE A 82 14.55 -23.97 -15.56
N LYS A 83 14.05 -23.90 -14.33
CA LYS A 83 14.04 -25.03 -13.39
C LYS A 83 13.26 -26.21 -13.96
N THR A 84 12.06 -25.99 -14.50
CA THR A 84 11.26 -27.04 -15.13
C THR A 84 11.96 -27.66 -16.33
N ARG A 85 12.65 -26.87 -17.16
CA ARG A 85 13.46 -27.40 -18.27
C ARG A 85 14.59 -28.29 -17.76
N LEU A 86 15.32 -27.86 -16.74
CA LEU A 86 16.39 -28.66 -16.13
C LEU A 86 15.87 -29.95 -15.47
N GLU A 87 14.70 -29.90 -14.83
CA GLU A 87 14.05 -31.10 -14.27
C GLU A 87 13.73 -32.13 -15.37
N ASN A 88 13.21 -31.67 -16.52
CA ASN A 88 12.98 -32.53 -17.68
C ASN A 88 14.29 -33.12 -18.24
N GLU A 89 15.34 -32.31 -18.37
CA GLU A 89 16.66 -32.77 -18.81
C GLU A 89 17.20 -33.87 -17.87
N ILE A 90 17.16 -33.66 -16.56
CA ILE A 90 17.58 -34.65 -15.56
C ILE A 90 16.77 -35.95 -15.70
N GLU A 91 15.46 -35.85 -15.92
CA GLU A 91 14.62 -37.03 -16.13
C GLU A 91 15.03 -37.80 -17.38
N THR A 92 15.30 -37.11 -18.49
CA THR A 92 15.79 -37.75 -19.71
C THR A 92 17.16 -38.41 -19.52
N TYR A 93 18.09 -37.76 -18.81
CA TYR A 93 19.38 -38.34 -18.48
C TYR A 93 19.24 -39.59 -17.61
N ARG A 94 18.34 -39.58 -16.61
CA ARG A 94 18.05 -40.79 -15.81
C ARG A 94 17.55 -41.95 -16.66
N ARG A 95 16.58 -41.71 -17.56
CA ARG A 95 16.07 -42.75 -18.48
C ARG A 95 17.15 -43.31 -19.40
N LEU A 96 18.08 -42.46 -19.87
CA LEU A 96 19.22 -42.89 -20.67
C LEU A 96 20.20 -43.76 -19.87
N LEU A 97 20.52 -43.38 -18.63
CA LEU A 97 21.41 -44.13 -17.75
C LEU A 97 20.79 -45.46 -17.26
N ASP A 98 19.48 -45.48 -17.02
CA ASP A 98 18.73 -46.67 -16.60
C ASP A 98 18.53 -47.68 -17.74
N GLY A 99 18.99 -47.36 -18.96
CA GLY A 99 18.96 -48.24 -20.13
C GLY A 99 17.58 -48.39 -20.77
N ASP A 100 16.61 -47.52 -20.46
CA ASP A 100 15.23 -47.67 -20.90
C ASP A 100 15.02 -47.33 -22.39
N LEU A 101 16.02 -46.73 -23.04
CA LEU A 101 16.05 -46.49 -24.49
C LEU A 101 16.82 -47.57 -25.29
N SER A 102 17.47 -48.54 -24.63
CA SER A 102 18.22 -49.62 -25.30
C SER A 102 17.45 -50.94 -25.41
N LYS A 103 16.24 -51.02 -24.87
CA LYS A 103 15.35 -52.16 -25.12
C LYS A 103 14.44 -51.86 -26.30
N PRO A 104 14.73 -52.35 -27.53
CA PRO A 104 13.68 -52.45 -28.52
C PRO A 104 12.55 -53.27 -27.89
N LYS A 105 11.31 -52.81 -28.02
CA LYS A 105 10.12 -53.65 -27.80
C LYS A 105 10.08 -54.72 -28.90
N SER A 106 11.03 -55.64 -28.84
CA SER A 106 11.11 -56.85 -29.65
C SER A 106 10.52 -57.96 -28.80
N GLY A 107 9.42 -58.54 -29.28
CA GLY A 107 8.72 -59.62 -28.61
C GLY A 107 9.57 -60.88 -28.44
N GLY A 108 9.17 -61.69 -27.46
CA GLY A 108 9.49 -63.11 -27.36
C GLY A 108 10.60 -63.49 -26.38
N GLY A 109 10.24 -64.28 -25.36
CA GLY A 109 11.13 -65.31 -24.81
C GLY A 109 11.68 -65.11 -23.38
N THR A 110 10.95 -65.68 -22.41
CA THR A 110 11.40 -66.46 -21.23
C THR A 110 12.82 -66.28 -20.66
N SER A 111 12.93 -65.86 -19.39
CA SER A 111 13.35 -66.72 -18.25
C SER A 111 13.99 -65.92 -17.09
N THR A 112 13.42 -66.11 -15.88
CA THR A 112 14.07 -66.21 -14.56
C THR A 112 15.18 -65.22 -14.16
N ASN A 113 14.90 -64.34 -13.19
CA ASN A 113 15.45 -64.53 -11.84
C ASN A 113 14.78 -63.59 -10.81
N THR A 114 14.23 -64.21 -9.78
CA THR A 114 13.66 -63.60 -8.58
C THR A 114 14.78 -63.14 -7.65
N GLY A 115 15.03 -61.84 -7.62
CA GLY A 115 15.85 -61.16 -6.61
C GLY A 115 15.03 -60.04 -5.99
N SER A 116 14.16 -60.37 -5.04
CA SER A 116 13.36 -59.40 -4.30
C SER A 116 14.24 -58.66 -3.28
N THR A 117 14.92 -57.60 -3.71
CA THR A 117 15.37 -56.54 -2.81
C THR A 117 14.29 -55.48 -2.75
N SER A 118 13.43 -55.59 -1.74
CA SER A 118 12.45 -54.56 -1.41
C SER A 118 13.17 -53.33 -0.84
N SER A 119 13.76 -52.51 -1.72
CA SER A 119 14.03 -51.12 -1.39
C SER A 119 12.68 -50.41 -1.40
N LYS A 120 12.08 -50.27 -0.21
CA LYS A 120 10.97 -49.34 -0.01
C LYS A 120 11.50 -47.94 -0.32
N GLY A 121 11.43 -47.55 -1.59
CA GLY A 121 11.54 -46.17 -2.02
C GLY A 121 10.44 -45.40 -1.31
N SER A 122 10.79 -44.74 -0.21
CA SER A 122 9.92 -43.81 0.48
C SER A 122 9.66 -42.66 -0.48
N THR A 123 8.59 -42.77 -1.26
CA THR A 123 8.10 -41.66 -2.08
C THR A 123 7.67 -40.57 -1.12
N ARG A 124 8.54 -39.57 -0.91
CA ARG A 124 8.20 -38.38 -0.13
C ARG A 124 7.12 -37.63 -0.91
N THR A 125 5.86 -37.87 -0.53
CA THR A 125 4.73 -37.04 -0.97
C THR A 125 4.89 -35.66 -0.34
N VAL A 126 5.28 -34.67 -1.14
CA VAL A 126 5.31 -33.27 -0.72
C VAL A 126 3.86 -32.78 -0.72
N LYS A 127 3.25 -32.67 0.47
CA LYS A 127 1.96 -31.99 0.62
C LYS A 127 2.20 -30.49 0.47
N ARG A 128 1.71 -29.91 -0.62
CA ARG A 128 1.73 -28.46 -0.84
C ARG A 128 0.52 -27.86 -0.12
N ARG A 129 0.77 -26.86 0.73
CA ARG A 129 -0.28 -26.06 1.37
C ARG A 129 -0.18 -24.64 0.85
N GLU A 130 -1.31 -24.09 0.43
CA GLU A 130 -1.43 -22.70 0.03
C GLU A 130 -2.15 -21.95 1.16
N ILE A 131 -1.53 -20.86 1.63
CA ILE A 131 -2.11 -20.01 2.68
C ILE A 131 -2.62 -18.75 1.99
N ILE A 132 -3.93 -18.56 2.01
CA ILE A 132 -4.59 -17.37 1.48
C ILE A 132 -4.96 -16.49 2.68
N GLU A 133 -4.38 -15.30 2.75
CA GLU A 133 -4.66 -14.29 3.77
C GLU A 133 -5.43 -13.13 3.17
N GLU A 134 -6.53 -12.74 3.83
CA GLU A 134 -7.28 -11.53 3.51
C GLU A 134 -6.88 -10.43 4.50
N VAL A 135 -6.32 -9.34 3.98
CA VAL A 135 -5.82 -8.21 4.77
C VAL A 135 -6.66 -6.98 4.49
N VAL A 136 -7.23 -6.38 5.54
CA VAL A 136 -7.95 -5.10 5.48
C VAL A 136 -7.29 -4.16 6.50
N ASP A 137 -6.95 -2.95 6.08
CA ASP A 137 -6.28 -1.92 6.90
C ASP A 137 -4.98 -2.40 7.59
N GLY A 138 -4.23 -3.27 6.93
CA GLY A 138 -2.96 -3.82 7.45
C GLY A 138 -3.12 -4.87 8.55
N LYS A 139 -4.35 -5.32 8.83
CA LYS A 139 -4.63 -6.40 9.78
C LYS A 139 -5.19 -7.61 9.04
N VAL A 140 -4.62 -8.80 9.30
CA VAL A 140 -5.12 -10.07 8.74
C VAL A 140 -6.48 -10.35 9.36
N VAL A 141 -7.53 -10.34 8.54
CA VAL A 141 -8.93 -10.56 8.97
C VAL A 141 -9.42 -11.98 8.68
N SER A 142 -8.76 -12.72 7.80
CA SER A 142 -9.04 -14.14 7.54
C SER A 142 -7.80 -14.89 7.07
N THR A 143 -7.57 -16.08 7.62
CA THR A 143 -6.52 -17.01 7.16
C THR A 143 -7.19 -18.32 6.78
N LYS A 144 -7.09 -18.70 5.50
CA LYS A 144 -7.57 -20.00 5.01
C LYS A 144 -6.39 -20.82 4.53
N VAL A 145 -6.24 -22.02 5.10
CA VAL A 145 -5.23 -23.00 4.68
C VAL A 145 -5.92 -23.98 3.74
N VAL A 146 -5.48 -24.02 2.49
CA VAL A 146 -5.96 -24.99 1.51
C VAL A 146 -4.89 -26.06 1.35
N ASP A 147 -5.25 -27.28 1.76
CA ASP A 147 -4.46 -28.48 1.49
C ASP A 147 -4.81 -28.99 0.08
N MET A 148 -3.80 -29.15 -0.78
CA MET A 148 -3.94 -29.79 -2.11
C MET A 148 -3.81 -31.31 -2.04
#